data_AF-A0A0G1K5I0-F1
#
_entry.id   AF-A0A0G1K5I0-F1
#
_cell.length_a   1.000
_cell.length_b   1.000
_cell.length_c   1.000
_cell.angle_alpha   90.00
_cell.angle_beta   90.00
_cell.angle_gamma   90.00
#
_symmetry.space_group_name_H-M   'P 1'
#
loop_
_entity.id
_entity.type
_entity.pdbx_description
1 polymer ?
#
loop_
_entity_poly.entity_id
_entity_poly.type
_entity_poly.pdbx_seq_one_letter_code
_entity_poly.pdbx_strand_id
1 'polypeptide(L)'
;MPRNIEDIIVPERRRSIRDIPIPEGRRNNNGHNFNIPPTENKSPTSLHPAPPIVNEVKRSRKGVWMAVGVAILVLIFALLAIFNGATLAYIPKSQAISFDSDSYTARKAGDGGLLFSVVKLSLDKGLEVSASGEEKIETKASGTIIIYNTSTKKQRLRATTRFETPDGKIYQVQDLITIPGKSMVGGAEKLGSLEVRVYAEHPGEEF
;
A
#
# COMPACT_ATOMS: atom_id res chain seq x y z
N MET A 1 7.96 27.90 -24.63
CA MET A 1 8.74 28.55 -23.54
C MET A 1 10.04 27.76 -23.36
N PRO A 2 11.17 28.44 -23.10
CA PRO A 2 12.52 27.90 -23.28
C PRO A 2 12.92 26.88 -22.21
N ARG A 3 13.91 26.06 -22.57
CA ARG A 3 14.48 24.95 -21.79
C ARG A 3 15.42 25.49 -20.71
N ASN A 4 15.22 25.07 -19.45
CA ASN A 4 16.26 25.17 -18.42
C ASN A 4 17.10 23.89 -18.46
N ILE A 5 18.34 24.06 -18.90
CA ILE A 5 19.46 23.13 -18.73
C ILE A 5 20.36 23.80 -17.69
N GLU A 6 21.00 22.97 -16.85
CA GLU A 6 21.95 23.23 -15.75
C GLU A 6 21.35 22.63 -14.47
N ASP A 7 21.87 21.51 -13.95
CA ASP A 7 23.20 21.48 -13.35
C ASP A 7 23.81 20.06 -13.46
N ILE A 8 24.90 19.91 -14.25
CA ILE A 8 25.73 18.71 -14.21
C ILE A 8 26.89 19.04 -13.29
N ILE A 9 26.79 18.58 -12.03
CA ILE A 9 27.88 18.64 -11.07
C ILE A 9 28.99 17.70 -11.56
N VAL A 10 30.09 18.26 -12.04
CA VAL A 10 31.31 17.54 -12.38
C VAL A 10 32.04 17.19 -11.08
N PRO A 11 32.24 15.91 -10.74
CA PRO A 11 33.10 15.57 -9.62
C PRO A 11 34.57 15.76 -10.04
N GLU A 12 35.23 16.80 -9.51
CA GLU A 12 36.69 16.88 -9.50
C GLU A 12 37.25 15.80 -8.56
N ARG A 13 37.40 14.58 -9.07
CA ARG A 13 38.32 13.59 -8.47
C ARG A 13 39.44 13.29 -9.45
N ARG A 14 40.54 14.02 -9.29
CA ARG A 14 41.85 13.61 -9.82
C ARG A 14 42.19 12.25 -9.21
N ARG A 15 42.13 11.19 -10.02
CA ARG A 15 42.65 9.87 -9.67
C ARG A 15 44.18 9.98 -9.61
N SER A 16 44.73 10.21 -8.42
CA SER A 16 46.16 10.06 -8.14
C SER A 16 46.47 8.57 -7.99
N ILE A 17 47.35 8.03 -8.83
CA ILE A 17 47.77 6.62 -8.82
C ILE A 17 49.03 6.44 -7.93
N ARG A 18 49.25 7.32 -6.95
CA ARG A 18 50.52 7.38 -6.20
C ARG A 18 50.48 6.86 -4.76
N ASP A 19 49.36 6.32 -4.30
CA ASP A 19 49.28 5.72 -2.96
C ASP A 19 48.77 4.27 -3.05
N ILE A 20 49.68 3.35 -3.36
CA ILE A 20 49.47 1.92 -3.12
C ILE A 20 50.26 1.59 -1.84
N PRO A 21 49.60 1.21 -0.73
CA PRO A 21 50.32 0.70 0.43
C PRO A 21 50.99 -0.63 0.05
N ILE A 22 52.33 -0.64 0.07
CA ILE A 22 53.12 -1.85 -0.13
C ILE A 22 52.93 -2.72 1.13
N PRO A 23 52.40 -3.95 1.02
CA PRO A 23 52.34 -4.84 2.17
C PRO A 23 53.75 -5.20 2.62
N GLU A 24 54.07 -4.92 3.89
CA GLU A 24 55.33 -5.30 4.52
C GLU A 24 55.53 -6.82 4.45
N GLY A 25 56.51 -7.23 3.64
CA GLY A 25 56.98 -8.60 3.59
C GLY A 25 57.55 -9.01 4.95
N ARG A 26 56.92 -10.01 5.57
CA ARG A 26 57.32 -10.67 6.82
C ARG A 26 58.80 -11.10 6.76
N ARG A 27 59.68 -10.25 7.30
CA ARG A 27 61.11 -10.50 7.45
C ARG A 27 61.32 -11.51 8.59
N ASN A 28 61.50 -12.78 8.23
CA ASN A 28 61.90 -13.83 9.17
C ASN A 28 63.36 -13.58 9.63
N ASN A 29 63.51 -12.91 10.77
CA ASN A 29 64.76 -12.83 11.50
C ASN A 29 64.94 -14.12 12.33
N ASN A 30 65.56 -15.14 11.76
CA ASN A 30 66.25 -16.16 12.53
C ASN A 30 67.76 -15.96 12.32
N GLY A 31 68.36 -15.17 13.21
CA GLY A 31 69.80 -15.11 13.36
C GLY A 31 70.30 -16.47 13.85
N HIS A 32 71.04 -17.18 12.99
CA HIS A 32 71.87 -18.30 13.40
C HIS A 32 73.32 -17.81 13.46
N ASN A 33 73.86 -17.83 14.68
CA ASN A 33 75.24 -17.51 14.98
C ASN A 33 76.18 -18.43 14.20
N PHE A 34 77.11 -17.80 13.48
CA PHE A 34 78.28 -18.45 12.91
C PHE A 34 79.21 -18.92 14.04
N ASN A 35 79.48 -20.22 14.10
CA ASN A 35 80.68 -20.78 14.71
C ASN A 35 81.33 -21.73 13.71
N ILE A 36 82.51 -21.34 13.23
CA ILE A 36 83.38 -22.09 12.33
C ILE A 36 84.43 -22.81 13.19
N PRO A 37 84.65 -24.11 12.99
CA PRO A 37 85.96 -24.72 13.21
C PRO A 37 86.60 -25.22 11.91
N PRO A 38 87.93 -25.41 11.87
CA PRO A 38 88.72 -25.47 10.64
C PRO A 38 88.77 -26.87 10.02
N THR A 39 88.71 -26.87 8.68
CA THR A 39 89.39 -27.74 7.70
C THR A 39 89.88 -29.13 8.13
N GLU A 40 89.34 -30.17 7.49
CA GLU A 40 90.17 -31.28 7.02
C GLU A 40 89.79 -31.66 5.58
N ASN A 41 90.85 -31.89 4.82
CA ASN A 41 90.98 -31.83 3.37
C ASN A 41 90.83 -33.24 2.77
N LYS A 42 89.95 -33.42 1.77
CA LYS A 42 90.04 -34.46 0.72
C LYS A 42 88.99 -34.19 -0.39
N SER A 43 89.48 -33.87 -1.58
CA SER A 43 88.74 -33.78 -2.85
C SER A 43 88.78 -35.14 -3.61
N PRO A 44 88.15 -35.30 -4.79
CA PRO A 44 86.71 -35.38 -5.03
C PRO A 44 86.32 -36.68 -5.79
N THR A 45 85.13 -37.25 -5.54
CA THR A 45 84.63 -38.39 -6.34
C THR A 45 83.31 -38.05 -7.02
N SER A 46 83.42 -37.84 -8.33
CA SER A 46 82.44 -37.97 -9.44
C SER A 46 80.95 -37.67 -9.23
N LEU A 47 80.50 -36.73 -10.07
CA LEU A 47 79.12 -36.34 -10.38
C LEU A 47 78.19 -37.52 -10.75
N HIS A 48 76.99 -37.53 -10.17
CA HIS A 48 75.78 -38.13 -10.75
C HIS A 48 74.60 -37.16 -10.49
N PRO A 49 73.81 -36.76 -11.50
CA PRO A 49 72.65 -35.91 -11.26
C PRO A 49 71.49 -36.75 -10.73
N ALA A 50 70.94 -36.37 -9.57
CA ALA A 50 69.73 -36.98 -9.01
C ALA A 50 68.46 -36.48 -9.74
N PRO A 51 67.44 -37.32 -10.00
CA PRO A 51 66.20 -36.90 -10.64
C PRO A 51 65.33 -36.05 -9.69
N PRO A 52 64.47 -35.15 -10.22
CA PRO A 52 63.61 -34.30 -9.41
C PRO A 52 62.52 -35.11 -8.70
N ILE A 53 62.43 -34.95 -7.38
CA ILE A 53 61.38 -35.53 -6.54
C ILE A 53 60.08 -34.73 -6.77
N VAL A 54 59.15 -35.30 -7.52
CA VAL A 54 57.78 -34.75 -7.68
C VAL A 54 56.96 -35.22 -6.48
N ASN A 55 56.67 -34.31 -5.56
CA ASN A 55 55.80 -34.59 -4.41
C ASN A 55 54.33 -34.68 -4.88
N GLU A 56 53.85 -35.89 -5.13
CA GLU A 56 52.43 -36.14 -5.34
C GLU A 56 51.66 -35.93 -4.03
N VAL A 57 51.00 -34.78 -3.90
CA VAL A 57 50.09 -34.52 -2.78
C VAL A 57 48.87 -35.43 -2.92
N LYS A 58 48.86 -36.54 -2.18
CA LYS A 58 47.70 -37.42 -2.05
C LYS A 58 46.51 -36.65 -1.47
N ARG A 59 45.65 -36.13 -2.35
CA ARG A 59 44.42 -35.45 -1.96
C ARG A 59 43.44 -36.47 -1.38
N SER A 60 43.13 -36.32 -0.10
CA SER A 60 42.21 -37.17 0.66
C SER A 60 40.83 -37.22 -0.01
N ARG A 61 40.39 -38.43 -0.40
CA ARG A 61 39.10 -38.70 -1.06
C ARG A 61 37.87 -38.39 -0.17
N LYS A 62 38.06 -38.08 1.11
CA LYS A 62 36.97 -37.83 2.08
C LYS A 62 36.12 -36.60 1.73
N GLY A 63 36.73 -35.56 1.17
CA GLY A 63 35.99 -34.36 0.72
C GLY A 63 35.08 -34.63 -0.48
N VAL A 64 35.46 -35.57 -1.35
CA VAL A 64 34.65 -35.99 -2.50
C VAL A 64 33.40 -36.74 -2.03
N TRP A 65 33.55 -37.64 -1.06
CA TRP A 65 32.41 -38.37 -0.47
C TRP A 65 31.43 -37.44 0.26
N MET A 66 31.91 -36.40 0.95
CA MET A 66 31.04 -35.41 1.59
C MET A 66 30.27 -34.58 0.56
N ALA A 67 30.93 -34.13 -0.52
CA ALA A 67 30.27 -33.41 -1.61
C ALA A 67 29.19 -34.27 -2.30
N VAL A 68 29.44 -35.58 -2.47
CA VAL A 68 28.45 -36.52 -3.01
C VAL A 68 27.24 -36.65 -2.08
N GLY A 69 27.46 -36.76 -0.76
CA GLY A 69 26.37 -36.81 0.22
C GLY A 69 25.49 -35.56 0.19
N VAL A 70 26.10 -34.37 0.13
CA VAL A 70 25.37 -33.09 0.02
C VAL A 70 24.61 -33.01 -1.30
N ALA A 71 25.21 -33.44 -2.41
CA ALA A 71 24.54 -33.47 -3.72
C ALA A 71 23.31 -34.39 -3.72
N ILE A 72 23.40 -35.56 -3.08
CA ILE A 72 22.27 -36.49 -2.92
C ILE A 72 21.17 -35.86 -2.07
N LEU A 73 21.52 -35.18 -0.97
CA LEU A 73 20.53 -34.53 -0.11
C LEU A 73 19.77 -33.41 -0.85
N VAL A 74 20.48 -32.59 -1.63
CA VAL A 74 19.88 -31.55 -2.47
C VAL A 74 18.96 -32.15 -3.54
N LEU A 75 19.38 -33.26 -4.16
CA LEU A 75 18.58 -33.99 -5.14
C LEU A 75 17.27 -34.51 -4.52
N ILE A 76 17.34 -35.12 -3.34
CA ILE A 76 16.17 -35.63 -2.63
C ILE A 76 15.20 -34.48 -2.29
N PHE A 77 15.72 -33.35 -1.79
CA PHE A 77 14.89 -32.19 -1.48
C PHE A 77 14.20 -31.61 -2.73
N ALA A 78 14.92 -31.51 -3.84
CA ALA A 78 14.36 -31.04 -5.11
C ALA A 78 13.24 -31.97 -5.63
N LEU A 79 13.41 -33.30 -5.49
CA LEU A 79 12.39 -34.27 -5.87
C LEU A 79 11.12 -34.12 -5.01
N LEU A 80 11.26 -33.94 -3.69
CA LEU A 80 10.12 -33.75 -2.80
C LEU A 80 9.35 -32.45 -3.07
N ALA A 81 10.05 -31.38 -3.47
CA ALA A 81 9.43 -30.10 -3.79
C ALA A 81 8.48 -30.15 -5.00
N ILE A 82 8.72 -31.08 -5.94
CA ILE A 82 7.88 -31.26 -7.13
C ILE A 82 6.51 -31.89 -6.76
N PHE A 83 6.43 -32.64 -5.66
CA PHE A 83 5.21 -33.34 -5.23
C PHE A 83 4.29 -32.50 -4.32
N ASN A 84 4.43 -31.17 -4.26
CA ASN A 84 3.62 -30.30 -3.39
C ASN A 84 2.17 -30.05 -3.88
N GLY A 85 1.56 -31.00 -4.57
CA GLY A 85 0.21 -30.86 -5.13
C GLY A 85 -0.64 -32.09 -4.85
N ALA A 86 -1.65 -31.94 -3.99
CA ALA A 86 -2.71 -32.93 -3.80
C ALA A 86 -3.94 -32.53 -4.63
N THR A 87 -4.16 -33.18 -5.76
CA THR A 87 -5.36 -32.95 -6.58
C THR A 87 -6.51 -33.79 -6.02
N LEU A 88 -7.40 -33.16 -5.24
CA LEU A 88 -8.62 -33.79 -4.73
C LEU A 88 -9.72 -33.74 -5.80
N ALA A 89 -9.87 -34.84 -6.55
CA ALA A 89 -11.01 -35.02 -7.45
C ALA A 89 -12.19 -35.63 -6.68
N TYR A 90 -13.26 -34.86 -6.48
CA TYR A 90 -14.53 -35.39 -5.97
C TYR A 90 -15.57 -35.37 -7.08
N ILE A 91 -16.27 -36.50 -7.25
CA ILE A 91 -17.39 -36.61 -8.19
C ILE A 91 -18.66 -36.66 -7.35
N PRO A 92 -19.51 -35.61 -7.37
CA PRO A 92 -20.77 -35.62 -6.63
C PRO A 92 -21.69 -36.68 -7.22
N LYS A 93 -22.10 -37.66 -6.40
CA LYS A 93 -23.15 -38.60 -6.77
C LYS A 93 -24.50 -37.94 -6.49
N SER A 94 -25.24 -37.62 -7.56
CA SER A 94 -26.64 -37.21 -7.48
C SER A 94 -27.52 -38.39 -7.89
N GLN A 95 -28.49 -38.73 -7.04
CA GLN A 95 -29.50 -39.72 -7.35
C GLN A 95 -30.84 -38.99 -7.48
N ALA A 96 -31.47 -39.10 -8.64
CA ALA A 96 -32.83 -38.60 -8.83
C ALA A 96 -33.78 -39.52 -8.05
N ILE A 97 -34.45 -38.95 -7.04
CA ILE A 97 -35.52 -39.63 -6.32
C ILE A 97 -36.80 -39.36 -7.12
N SER A 98 -37.42 -40.41 -7.65
CA SER A 98 -38.71 -40.31 -8.32
C SER A 98 -39.83 -40.15 -7.29
N PHE A 99 -40.73 -39.23 -7.57
CA PHE A 99 -41.80 -38.79 -6.70
C PHE A 99 -43.13 -39.13 -7.38
N ASP A 100 -43.84 -40.17 -6.90
CA ASP A 100 -45.08 -40.73 -7.50
C ASP A 100 -46.40 -39.97 -7.19
N SER A 101 -46.37 -38.82 -6.51
CA SER A 101 -47.59 -38.10 -6.06
C SER A 101 -47.64 -36.64 -6.47
N ASP A 102 -48.84 -36.11 -6.72
CA ASP A 102 -49.05 -34.76 -7.26
C ASP A 102 -48.72 -33.61 -6.30
N SER A 103 -48.54 -33.87 -5.00
CA SER A 103 -48.18 -32.82 -4.03
C SER A 103 -47.27 -33.31 -2.90
N TYR A 104 -46.22 -32.54 -2.63
CA TYR A 104 -45.27 -32.78 -1.54
C TYR A 104 -45.18 -31.56 -0.63
N THR A 105 -45.30 -31.78 0.67
CA THR A 105 -45.11 -30.73 1.69
C THR A 105 -43.81 -30.99 2.43
N ALA A 106 -42.82 -30.11 2.25
CA ALA A 106 -41.55 -30.19 2.95
C ALA A 106 -41.59 -29.36 4.25
N ARG A 107 -40.90 -29.82 5.30
CA ARG A 107 -40.84 -29.16 6.63
C ARG A 107 -39.40 -28.89 7.06
N LYS A 108 -39.19 -27.83 7.84
CA LYS A 108 -37.87 -27.43 8.36
C LYS A 108 -37.43 -28.28 9.58
N ALA A 109 -38.36 -28.81 10.36
CA ALA A 109 -38.10 -29.66 11.53
C ALA A 109 -39.36 -30.50 11.90
N GLY A 110 -39.15 -31.68 12.51
CA GLY A 110 -40.20 -32.60 13.00
C GLY A 110 -39.91 -34.06 12.65
N ASP A 111 -40.73 -34.98 13.19
CA ASP A 111 -40.70 -36.41 12.83
C ASP A 111 -41.72 -36.72 11.72
N GLY A 112 -41.22 -37.34 10.65
CA GLY A 112 -42.00 -37.73 9.46
C GLY A 112 -42.12 -36.63 8.39
N GLY A 113 -41.80 -37.00 7.15
CA GLY A 113 -41.93 -36.14 5.96
C GLY A 113 -40.60 -35.70 5.33
N LEU A 114 -40.69 -34.95 4.22
CA LEU A 114 -39.53 -34.44 3.50
C LEU A 114 -38.92 -33.25 4.25
N LEU A 115 -37.72 -33.41 4.81
CA LEU A 115 -37.03 -32.33 5.52
C LEU A 115 -36.18 -31.51 4.56
N PHE A 116 -36.19 -30.18 4.72
CA PHE A 116 -35.30 -29.28 3.98
C PHE A 116 -34.46 -28.44 4.94
N SER A 117 -33.20 -28.22 4.57
CA SER A 117 -32.29 -27.32 5.26
C SER A 117 -31.86 -26.22 4.31
N VAL A 118 -31.99 -24.96 4.75
CA VAL A 118 -31.58 -23.80 3.97
C VAL A 118 -30.13 -23.48 4.31
N VAL A 119 -29.22 -23.81 3.39
CA VAL A 119 -27.81 -23.41 3.51
C VAL A 119 -27.65 -22.05 2.83
N LYS A 120 -27.39 -21.00 3.61
CA LYS A 120 -27.05 -19.68 3.08
C LYS A 120 -25.57 -19.64 2.75
N LEU A 121 -25.21 -19.68 1.46
CA LEU A 121 -23.85 -19.39 1.02
C LEU A 121 -23.71 -17.87 0.90
N SER A 122 -22.95 -17.27 1.83
CA SER A 122 -22.50 -15.89 1.71
C SER A 122 -21.13 -15.89 1.02
N LEU A 123 -21.04 -15.24 -0.15
CA LEU A 123 -19.79 -15.06 -0.87
C LEU A 123 -19.40 -13.58 -0.76
N ASP A 124 -18.48 -13.27 0.15
CA ASP A 124 -17.95 -11.92 0.27
C ASP A 124 -16.94 -11.67 -0.85
N LYS A 125 -17.39 -11.01 -1.91
CA LYS A 125 -16.52 -10.42 -2.94
C LYS A 125 -16.31 -8.94 -2.60
N GLY A 126 -15.21 -8.65 -1.93
CA GLY A 126 -14.73 -7.28 -1.74
C GLY A 126 -13.86 -6.85 -2.92
N LEU A 127 -14.09 -5.64 -3.43
CA LEU A 127 -13.14 -4.95 -4.30
C LEU A 127 -12.45 -3.88 -3.43
N GLU A 128 -11.14 -3.96 -3.24
CA GLU A 128 -10.40 -2.88 -2.61
C GLU A 128 -10.35 -1.69 -3.58
N VAL A 129 -11.17 -0.67 -3.31
CA VAL A 129 -11.13 0.60 -4.02
C VAL A 129 -10.34 1.61 -3.19
N SER A 130 -9.30 2.19 -3.79
CA SER A 130 -8.55 3.27 -3.16
C SER A 130 -9.42 4.52 -3.08
N ALA A 131 -9.51 5.15 -1.91
CA ALA A 131 -10.25 6.40 -1.74
C ALA A 131 -9.64 7.51 -2.63
N SER A 132 -10.48 8.22 -3.40
CA SER A 132 -10.03 9.25 -4.35
C SER A 132 -9.64 10.59 -3.70
N GLY A 133 -9.39 10.60 -2.38
CA GLY A 133 -9.06 11.79 -1.60
C GLY A 133 -10.19 12.28 -0.69
N GLU A 134 -9.83 13.16 0.23
CA GLU A 134 -10.75 13.90 1.10
C GLU A 134 -10.93 15.32 0.55
N GLU A 135 -12.17 15.75 0.33
CA GLU A 135 -12.50 17.11 -0.08
C GLU A 135 -13.17 17.84 1.10
N LYS A 136 -12.55 18.93 1.55
CA LYS A 136 -13.14 19.79 2.57
C LYS A 136 -14.17 20.69 1.90
N ILE A 137 -15.45 20.35 2.04
CA ILE A 137 -16.57 21.15 1.52
C ILE A 137 -17.08 22.07 2.63
N GLU A 138 -16.93 23.37 2.44
CA GLU A 138 -17.50 24.39 3.33
C GLU A 138 -18.83 24.88 2.75
N THR A 139 -19.94 24.38 3.31
CA THR A 139 -21.29 24.75 2.87
C THR A 139 -21.90 25.78 3.82
N LYS A 140 -22.47 26.85 3.26
CA LYS A 140 -23.22 27.85 4.03
C LYS A 140 -24.61 27.31 4.39
N ALA A 141 -25.02 27.47 5.64
CA ALA A 141 -26.39 27.18 6.05
C ALA A 141 -27.38 28.02 5.24
N SER A 142 -28.55 27.45 4.91
CA SER A 142 -29.59 28.16 4.18
C SER A 142 -30.95 27.92 4.82
N GLY A 143 -31.80 28.94 4.85
CA GLY A 143 -33.15 28.86 5.39
C GLY A 143 -34.11 29.73 4.58
N THR A 144 -35.40 29.57 4.83
CA THR A 144 -36.43 30.39 4.21
C THR A 144 -37.06 31.28 5.26
N ILE A 145 -37.17 32.58 4.95
CA ILE A 145 -37.81 33.57 5.82
C ILE A 145 -38.96 34.25 5.08
N ILE A 146 -39.95 34.70 5.84
CA ILE A 146 -41.05 35.51 5.32
C ILE A 146 -40.84 36.94 5.81
N ILE A 147 -40.70 37.87 4.87
CA ILE A 147 -40.48 39.28 5.17
C ILE A 147 -41.79 40.03 4.97
N TYR A 148 -42.20 40.79 5.99
CA TYR A 148 -43.39 41.63 5.94
C TYR A 148 -43.02 43.11 5.81
N ASN A 149 -43.74 43.81 4.93
CA ASN A 149 -43.64 45.24 4.74
C ASN A 149 -44.92 45.93 5.23
N THR A 150 -44.75 46.81 6.23
CA THR A 150 -45.82 47.62 6.83
C THR A 150 -46.04 48.95 6.10
N SER A 151 -45.18 49.31 5.16
CA SER A 151 -45.28 50.51 4.34
C SER A 151 -46.21 50.31 3.14
N THR A 152 -46.88 51.37 2.72
CA THR A 152 -47.71 51.38 1.49
C THR A 152 -46.85 51.32 0.22
N LYS A 153 -45.57 51.70 0.29
CA LYS A 153 -44.65 51.67 -0.84
C LYS A 153 -43.97 50.31 -0.95
N LYS A 154 -43.74 49.86 -2.18
CA LYS A 154 -42.88 48.70 -2.45
C LYS A 154 -41.46 48.99 -1.96
N GLN A 155 -40.85 48.03 -1.27
CA GLN A 155 -39.52 48.16 -0.71
C GLN A 155 -38.56 47.23 -1.45
N ARG A 156 -37.53 47.82 -2.06
CA ARG A 156 -36.49 47.07 -2.76
C ARG A 156 -35.30 46.86 -1.83
N LEU A 157 -34.92 45.62 -1.61
CA LEU A 157 -33.72 45.24 -0.86
C LEU A 157 -32.63 44.86 -1.84
N ARG A 158 -31.40 45.28 -1.56
CA ARG A 158 -30.25 44.93 -2.40
C ARG A 158 -29.87 43.47 -2.17
N ALA A 159 -29.20 42.87 -3.15
CA ALA A 159 -28.43 41.65 -2.91
C ALA A 159 -27.52 41.88 -1.68
N THR A 160 -27.31 40.84 -0.87
CA THR A 160 -26.55 40.83 0.38
C THR A 160 -27.14 41.65 1.54
N THR A 161 -28.44 41.93 1.52
CA THR A 161 -29.12 42.50 2.70
C THR A 161 -29.02 41.55 3.88
N ARG A 162 -28.58 42.06 5.03
CA ARG A 162 -28.35 41.30 6.27
C ARG A 162 -29.62 41.19 7.11
N PHE A 163 -29.88 39.98 7.60
CA PHE A 163 -30.93 39.62 8.54
C PHE A 163 -30.27 39.00 9.76
N GLU A 164 -30.48 39.61 10.92
CA GLU A 164 -29.89 39.19 12.18
C GLU A 164 -30.92 38.43 13.01
N THR A 165 -30.54 37.27 13.54
CA THR A 165 -31.35 36.53 14.51
C THR A 165 -31.15 37.09 15.92
N PRO A 166 -32.04 36.81 16.88
CA PRO A 166 -31.84 37.19 18.28
C PRO A 166 -30.53 36.67 18.88
N ASP A 167 -29.99 35.58 18.33
CA ASP A 167 -28.71 34.98 18.74
C ASP A 167 -27.48 35.64 18.07
N GLY A 168 -27.68 36.73 17.31
CA GLY A 168 -26.62 37.47 16.62
C GLY A 168 -26.12 36.83 15.32
N LYS A 169 -26.82 35.82 14.79
CA LYS A 169 -26.43 35.15 13.54
C LYS A 169 -26.91 35.95 12.34
N ILE A 170 -26.05 36.13 11.34
CA ILE A 170 -26.34 36.95 10.17
C ILE A 170 -26.59 36.07 8.95
N TYR A 171 -27.74 36.28 8.32
CA TYR A 171 -28.15 35.67 7.06
C TYR A 171 -28.32 36.74 5.98
N GLN A 172 -28.06 36.38 4.73
CA GLN A 172 -28.08 37.29 3.59
C GLN A 172 -28.87 36.71 2.43
N VAL A 173 -29.57 37.59 1.71
CA VAL A 173 -30.16 37.26 0.39
C VAL A 173 -29.09 37.33 -0.69
N GLN A 174 -29.06 36.36 -1.61
CA GLN A 174 -28.10 36.41 -2.73
C GLN A 174 -28.57 37.37 -3.82
N ASP A 175 -29.89 37.48 -4.01
CA ASP A 175 -30.49 38.24 -5.09
C ASP A 175 -31.14 39.54 -4.61
N LEU A 176 -31.37 40.43 -5.57
CA LEU A 176 -32.17 41.62 -5.36
C LEU A 176 -33.66 41.23 -5.25
N ILE A 177 -34.28 41.55 -4.11
CA ILE A 177 -35.69 41.25 -3.86
C ILE A 177 -36.51 42.54 -3.73
N THR A 178 -37.78 42.47 -4.14
CA THR A 178 -38.73 43.59 -4.01
C THR A 178 -39.95 43.12 -3.24
N ILE A 179 -40.13 43.65 -2.03
CA ILE A 179 -41.23 43.32 -1.15
C ILE A 179 -42.41 44.23 -1.51
N PRO A 180 -43.61 43.68 -1.76
CA PRO A 180 -44.78 44.49 -2.03
C PRO A 180 -45.10 45.41 -0.84
N GLY A 181 -45.71 46.56 -1.10
CA GLY A 181 -46.31 47.37 -0.04
C GLY A 181 -47.59 46.72 0.48
N LYS A 182 -48.08 47.17 1.64
CA LYS A 182 -49.39 46.78 2.15
C LYS A 182 -50.52 47.17 1.19
N SER A 183 -51.55 46.34 1.10
CA SER A 183 -52.73 46.57 0.26
C SER A 183 -54.03 46.34 1.05
N MET A 184 -55.12 46.96 0.59
CA MET A 184 -56.45 46.65 1.08
C MET A 184 -57.11 45.64 0.16
N VAL A 185 -57.46 44.48 0.71
CA VAL A 185 -58.19 43.43 0.00
C VAL A 185 -59.47 43.18 0.79
N GLY A 186 -60.62 43.54 0.22
CA GLY A 186 -61.93 43.31 0.86
C GLY A 186 -62.18 44.08 2.16
N GLY A 187 -61.58 45.26 2.34
CA GLY A 187 -61.76 46.09 3.54
C GLY A 187 -60.85 45.75 4.72
N ALA A 188 -60.04 44.69 4.62
CA ALA A 188 -59.01 44.36 5.60
C ALA A 188 -57.61 44.78 5.11
N GLU A 189 -56.79 45.30 6.03
CA GLU A 189 -55.40 45.66 5.76
C GLU A 189 -54.52 44.40 5.71
N LYS A 190 -53.96 44.10 4.53
CA LYS A 190 -53.03 42.99 4.35
C LYS A 190 -51.60 43.53 4.18
N LEU A 191 -50.70 43.09 5.04
CA LEU A 191 -49.27 43.37 4.92
C LEU A 191 -48.73 42.76 3.62
N GLY A 192 -47.87 43.51 2.94
CA GLY A 192 -47.13 42.95 1.81
C GLY A 192 -46.12 41.94 2.36
N SER A 193 -46.12 40.72 1.82
CA SER A 193 -45.20 39.67 2.25
C SER A 193 -44.44 39.07 1.07
N LEU A 194 -43.21 38.64 1.32
CA LEU A 194 -42.40 37.89 0.35
C LEU A 194 -41.63 36.79 1.08
N GLU A 195 -41.75 35.57 0.58
CA GLU A 195 -40.96 34.42 1.02
C GLU A 195 -39.64 34.38 0.25
N VAL A 196 -38.51 34.34 0.97
CA VAL A 196 -37.18 34.40 0.36
C VAL A 196 -36.23 33.44 1.05
N ARG A 197 -35.39 32.78 0.26
CA ARG A 197 -34.29 31.95 0.75
C ARG A 197 -33.07 32.81 1.10
N VAL A 198 -32.58 32.65 2.32
CA VAL A 198 -31.40 33.33 2.86
C VAL A 198 -30.29 32.33 3.18
N TYR A 199 -29.06 32.81 3.19
CA TYR A 199 -27.86 32.03 3.42
C TYR A 199 -27.01 32.66 4.52
N ALA A 200 -26.38 31.85 5.35
CA ALA A 200 -25.47 32.33 6.39
C ALA A 200 -24.32 33.14 5.77
N GLU A 201 -23.87 34.19 6.45
CA GLU A 201 -22.73 34.98 5.98
C GLU A 201 -21.45 34.15 5.89
N HIS A 202 -21.23 33.28 6.89
CA HIS A 202 -20.08 32.38 7.00
C HIS A 202 -20.51 30.90 7.06
N PRO A 203 -19.71 29.96 6.54
CA PRO A 203 -19.90 28.54 6.77
C PRO A 203 -19.45 28.17 8.20
N GLY A 204 -20.15 27.24 8.86
CA GLY A 204 -19.78 26.75 10.19
C GLY A 204 -20.93 26.01 10.87
N GLU A 205 -20.62 25.15 11.84
CA GLU A 205 -21.60 24.40 12.63
C GLU A 205 -22.50 25.29 13.49
N GLU A 206 -22.08 26.54 13.72
CA GLU A 206 -22.79 27.50 14.55
C GLU A 206 -24.01 28.14 13.86
N PHE A 207 -24.28 27.86 12.57
CA PHE A 207 -25.34 28.52 11.77
C PHE A 207 -26.55 27.67 11.42
#